data_AF-A0A9D5V3I3-F1
#
_entry.id   AF-A0A9D5V3I3-F1
#
_cell.length_a   1.000
_cell.length_b   1.000
_cell.length_c   1.000
_cell.angle_alpha   90.00
_cell.angle_beta   90.00
_cell.angle_gamma   90.00
#
_symmetry.space_group_name_H-M   'P 1'
#
loop_
_entity.id
_entity.type
_entity.pdbx_description
1 polymer ?
#
loop_
_entity_poly.entity_id
_entity_poly.type
_entity_poly.pdbx_seq_one_letter_code
_entity_poly.pdbx_strand_id
1 'polypeptide(L)'
;MSTQSNSAGSTAGAFVSTLALGSVSAALYLLLYLHEEKLETIANLIRQGHKSYVVVPIGIALIFSFIHGAFTGRFWDLLGLKARK
;
A
#
# COMPACT_ATOMS: atom_id res chain seq x y z
N MET A 1 7.85 42.39 7.54
CA MET A 1 7.08 41.69 8.61
C MET A 1 7.16 40.21 8.31
N SER A 2 7.87 39.47 9.15
CA SER A 2 8.45 38.15 8.88
C SER A 2 7.41 37.03 8.82
N THR A 3 7.19 36.49 7.63
CA THR A 3 6.56 35.18 7.39
C THR A 3 7.57 34.08 7.68
N GLN A 4 7.46 33.41 8.82
CA GLN A 4 7.90 32.02 9.01
C GLN A 4 7.49 31.53 10.41
N SER A 5 6.67 30.47 10.47
CA SER A 5 6.72 29.40 11.47
C SER A 5 5.49 28.50 11.33
N ASN A 6 5.58 27.50 10.44
CA ASN A 6 4.78 26.27 10.55
C ASN A 6 5.41 25.16 9.68
N SER A 7 6.71 24.92 9.86
CA SER A 7 7.43 23.81 9.20
C SER A 7 7.50 22.55 10.07
N ALA A 8 7.37 22.66 11.40
CA ALA A 8 7.48 21.52 12.31
C ALA A 8 6.24 20.59 12.28
N GLY A 9 5.04 21.14 12.10
CA GLY A 9 3.79 20.36 12.04
C GLY A 9 3.66 19.49 10.78
N SER A 10 4.27 19.91 9.68
CA SER A 10 4.23 19.18 8.39
C SER A 10 5.06 17.89 8.42
N THR A 11 6.21 17.93 9.09
CA THR A 11 7.14 16.78 9.13
C THR A 11 6.61 15.67 10.03
N ALA A 12 6.12 16.01 11.23
CA ALA A 12 5.53 15.04 12.14
C ALA A 12 4.29 14.34 11.53
N GLY A 13 3.42 15.11 10.85
CA GLY A 13 2.28 14.55 10.12
C GLY A 13 2.70 13.62 8.97
N ALA A 14 3.77 13.95 8.24
CA ALA A 14 4.32 13.10 7.21
C ALA A 14 4.85 11.77 7.80
N PHE A 15 5.58 11.80 8.90
CA PHE A 15 6.06 10.59 9.60
C PHE A 15 4.93 9.67 10.04
N VAL A 16 3.90 10.21 10.71
CA VAL A 16 2.73 9.43 11.16
C VAL A 16 2.02 8.80 9.97
N SER A 17 1.86 9.55 8.88
CA SER A 17 1.19 9.02 7.68
C SER A 17 1.97 7.89 6.99
N THR A 18 3.30 7.96 6.96
CA THR A 18 4.15 6.91 6.39
C THR A 18 4.11 5.66 7.26
N LEU A 19 4.19 5.81 8.59
CA LEU A 19 4.04 4.68 9.51
C LEU A 19 2.66 4.02 9.37
N ALA A 20 1.59 4.82 9.31
CA ALA A 20 0.24 4.30 9.12
C ALA A 20 0.10 3.52 7.79
N LEU A 21 0.58 4.07 6.68
CA LEU A 21 0.56 3.37 5.38
C LEU A 21 1.43 2.11 5.39
N GLY A 22 2.57 2.13 6.08
CA GLY A 22 3.42 0.96 6.29
C GLY A 22 2.69 -0.13 7.09
N SER A 23 2.03 0.23 8.19
CA SER A 23 1.20 -0.69 8.99
C SER A 23 0.04 -1.27 8.19
N VAL A 24 -0.65 -0.46 7.38
CA VAL A 24 -1.71 -0.95 6.48
C VAL A 24 -1.14 -1.91 5.43
N SER A 25 0.01 -1.59 4.84
CA SER A 25 0.69 -2.49 3.88
C SER A 25 1.07 -3.82 4.54
N ALA A 26 1.60 -3.81 5.77
CA ALA A 26 1.93 -5.01 6.52
C ALA A 26 0.68 -5.83 6.86
N ALA A 27 -0.41 -5.16 7.28
CA ALA A 27 -1.68 -5.81 7.56
C ALA A 27 -2.29 -6.47 6.32
N LEU A 28 -2.14 -5.85 5.14
CA LEU A 28 -2.55 -6.44 3.86
C LEU A 28 -1.78 -7.72 3.56
N TYR A 29 -0.44 -7.74 3.73
CA TYR A 29 0.36 -8.96 3.57
C TYR A 29 -0.05 -10.04 4.56
N LEU A 30 -0.28 -9.68 5.82
CA LEU A 30 -0.73 -10.60 6.84
C LEU A 30 -2.11 -11.18 6.49
N LEU A 31 -3.04 -10.35 6.02
CA LEU A 31 -4.38 -10.80 5.64
C LEU A 31 -4.33 -11.73 4.43
N LEU A 32 -3.48 -11.41 3.44
CA LEU A 32 -3.24 -12.27 2.28
C LEU A 32 -2.73 -13.66 2.71
N TYR A 33 -1.78 -13.69 3.64
CA TYR A 33 -1.21 -14.91 4.20
C TYR A 33 -2.26 -15.72 4.97
N LEU A 34 -3.03 -15.07 5.85
CA LEU A 34 -4.08 -15.72 6.64
C LEU A 34 -5.23 -16.30 5.79
N HIS A 35 -5.38 -15.85 4.53
CA HIS A 35 -6.42 -16.32 3.61
C HIS A 35 -5.86 -17.12 2.43
N GLU A 36 -4.63 -17.63 2.52
CA GLU A 36 -3.96 -18.36 1.44
C GLU A 36 -4.81 -19.54 0.92
N GLU A 37 -5.41 -20.35 1.79
CA GLU A 37 -6.28 -21.47 1.40
C GLU A 37 -7.46 -21.04 0.50
N LYS A 38 -8.04 -19.87 0.80
CA LYS A 38 -9.15 -19.32 0.03
C LYS A 38 -8.67 -18.82 -1.34
N LEU A 39 -7.47 -18.26 -1.41
CA LEU A 39 -6.85 -17.84 -2.67
C LEU A 39 -6.48 -19.03 -3.54
N GLU A 40 -5.98 -20.13 -2.95
CA GLU A 40 -5.74 -21.39 -3.66
C GLU A 40 -7.03 -21.97 -4.23
N THR A 41 -8.11 -21.95 -3.45
CA THR A 41 -9.44 -22.37 -3.92
C THR A 41 -9.87 -21.55 -5.13
N ILE A 42 -9.74 -20.22 -5.07
CA ILE A 42 -10.06 -19.32 -6.19
C ILE A 42 -9.16 -19.59 -7.40
N ALA A 43 -7.86 -19.80 -7.19
CA ALA A 43 -6.93 -20.13 -8.27
C ALA A 43 -7.30 -21.47 -8.94
N ASN A 44 -7.71 -22.46 -8.16
CA ASN A 44 -8.18 -23.74 -8.68
C ASN A 44 -9.48 -23.59 -9.50
N LEU A 45 -10.44 -22.78 -9.04
CA LEU A 45 -11.66 -22.49 -9.79
C LEU A 45 -11.37 -21.79 -11.13
N ILE A 46 -10.42 -20.84 -11.16
CA ILE A 46 -9.99 -20.18 -12.40
C ILE A 46 -9.41 -21.22 -13.37
N ARG A 47 -8.54 -22.13 -12.88
CA ARG A 47 -7.93 -23.21 -13.69
C ARG A 47 -8.97 -24.20 -14.23
N GLN A 48 -10.05 -24.44 -13.49
CA GLN A 48 -11.16 -25.30 -13.90
C GLN A 48 -12.10 -24.63 -14.92
N GLY A 49 -11.88 -23.38 -15.28
CA GLY A 49 -12.61 -22.68 -16.34
C GLY A 49 -13.52 -21.56 -15.86
N HIS A 50 -13.62 -21.30 -14.55
CA HIS A 50 -14.40 -20.20 -14.01
C HIS A 50 -13.63 -18.87 -14.10
N LYS A 51 -13.46 -18.37 -15.33
CA LYS A 51 -12.63 -17.20 -15.65
C LYS A 51 -13.07 -15.91 -14.97
N SER A 52 -14.33 -15.78 -14.58
CA SER A 52 -14.83 -14.58 -13.88
C SER A 52 -14.13 -14.34 -12.54
N TYR A 53 -13.64 -15.39 -11.87
CA TYR A 53 -12.93 -15.24 -10.59
C TYR A 53 -11.55 -14.59 -10.71
N VAL A 54 -11.00 -14.41 -11.92
CA VAL A 54 -9.72 -13.70 -12.13
C VAL A 54 -9.76 -12.25 -11.63
N VAL A 55 -10.95 -11.66 -11.52
CA VAL A 55 -11.12 -10.31 -10.96
C VAL A 55 -10.63 -10.22 -9.52
N VAL A 56 -10.67 -11.31 -8.75
CA VAL A 56 -10.27 -11.31 -7.34
C VAL A 56 -8.76 -11.08 -7.18
N PRO A 57 -7.85 -11.90 -7.75
CA PRO A 57 -6.42 -11.65 -7.64
C PRO A 57 -5.99 -10.32 -8.29
N ILE A 58 -6.67 -9.88 -9.36
CA ILE A 58 -6.42 -8.56 -9.96
C ILE A 58 -6.78 -7.44 -8.98
N GLY A 59 -7.95 -7.51 -8.34
CA GLY A 59 -8.39 -6.51 -7.36
C GLY A 59 -7.42 -6.43 -6.18
N ILE A 60 -6.97 -7.59 -5.67
CA ILE A 60 -5.95 -7.66 -4.62
C ILE A 60 -4.66 -6.96 -5.08
N ALA A 61 -4.16 -7.29 -6.28
CA ALA A 61 -2.94 -6.69 -6.81
C ALA A 61 -3.05 -5.16 -6.94
N LEU A 62 -4.20 -4.64 -7.38
CA LEU A 62 -4.44 -3.19 -7.50
C LEU A 62 -4.46 -2.49 -6.13
N ILE A 63 -5.12 -3.09 -5.13
CA ILE A 63 -5.17 -2.55 -3.76
C ILE A 63 -3.75 -2.49 -3.18
N PHE A 64 -2.98 -3.57 -3.32
CA PHE A 64 -1.59 -3.61 -2.89
C PHE A 64 -0.75 -2.56 -3.59
N SER A 65 -0.84 -2.46 -4.92
CA SER A 65 -0.10 -1.49 -5.71
C SER A 65 -0.36 -0.05 -5.26
N PHE A 66 -1.64 0.30 -5.02
CA PHE A 66 -2.02 1.64 -4.56
C PHE A 66 -1.46 1.95 -3.17
N ILE A 67 -1.68 1.06 -2.19
CA ILE A 67 -1.32 1.30 -0.79
C ILE A 67 0.20 1.24 -0.59
N HIS A 68 0.84 0.22 -1.14
CA HIS A 68 2.29 0.06 -1.08
C HIS A 68 3.00 1.17 -1.86
N GLY A 69 2.46 1.57 -3.01
CA GLY A 69 2.99 2.71 -3.79
C GLY A 69 2.90 4.03 -3.03
N ALA A 70 1.75 4.30 -2.38
CA ALA A 70 1.58 5.49 -1.55
C ALA A 70 2.53 5.49 -0.34
N PHE A 71 2.72 4.34 0.32
CA PHE A 71 3.73 4.16 1.37
C PHE A 71 5.13 4.47 0.85
N THR A 72 5.52 3.85 -0.26
CA THR A 72 6.87 3.95 -0.84
C THR A 72 7.18 5.38 -1.24
N GLY A 73 6.25 6.08 -1.90
CA GLY A 73 6.43 7.49 -2.27
C GLY A 73 6.67 8.38 -1.05
N ARG A 74 5.86 8.24 0.02
CA ARG A 74 6.05 9.01 1.25
C ARG A 74 7.30 8.61 2.03
N PHE A 75 7.66 7.34 1.99
CA PHE A 75 8.89 6.83 2.59
C PHE A 75 10.12 7.47 1.95
N TRP A 76 10.18 7.52 0.61
CA TRP A 76 11.25 8.22 -0.10
C TRP A 76 11.23 9.75 0.14
N ASP A 77 10.05 10.36 0.21
CA ASP A 77 9.91 11.78 0.57
C ASP A 77 10.48 12.05 1.97
N LEU A 78 10.24 11.18 2.96
CA LEU A 78 10.79 11.29 4.32
C LEU A 78 12.31 11.09 4.36
N LEU A 79 12.86 10.20 3.53
CA LEU A 79 14.30 10.01 3.39
C LEU A 79 14.99 11.16 2.65
N GLY A 80 14.22 12.14 2.13
CA GLY A 80 14.75 13.25 1.35
C GLY A 80 15.21 12.84 -0.06
N LEU A 81 14.91 11.62 -0.48
CA LEU A 81 15.27 11.07 -1.79
C LEU A 81 14.12 11.31 -2.78
N LYS A 82 13.85 12.59 -3.06
CA LYS A 82 12.86 12.97 -4.07
C LYS A 82 13.54 13.00 -5.44
N ALA A 83 12.95 12.30 -6.42
CA ALA A 83 13.33 12.52 -7.82
C ALA A 83 13.11 14.00 -8.16
N ARG A 84 14.15 14.66 -8.69
CA ARG A 84 14.05 16.05 -9.16
C ARG A 84 13.03 16.08 -10.30
N LYS A 85 12.03 16.96 -10.18
CA LYS A 85 10.99 17.13 -11.21
C LYS A 85 11.57 17.77 -12.47
#